data_AF-A0A974WPA6-F1
#
_entry.id   AF-A0A974WPA6-F1
#
_cell.length_a   1.000
_cell.length_b   1.000
_cell.length_c   1.000
_cell.angle_alpha   90.00
_cell.angle_beta   90.00
_cell.angle_gamma   90.00
#
_symmetry.space_group_name_H-M   'P 1'
#
loop_
_entity.id
_entity.type
_entity.pdbx_description
1 polymer ?
#
loop_
_entity_poly.entity_id
_entity_poly.type
_entity_poly.pdbx_seq_one_letter_code
_entity_poly.pdbx_strand_id
1 'polypeptide(L)'
;MIASHQHRFIFLKTRKTAGTSVEIALSKVCGPDDIITEISPEDEKLRQAAGGRAPQNFQSPPLPRKAYNHMGAKATRDLVGAEVFDDYFTFAIERNPWDAVVSLYFWKYKDRPELPDFETYVREVWIEQLANNRRLYRIRGKMALDRVLRYERLDAELREVWEHLGLPGEPDLPRAKGNARPAGHYRELYTPASRERVATVFADTIEAFGYEF
;
A
#
# COMPACT_ATOMS: atom_id res chain seq x y z
N MET A 1 -1.46 -6.13 -5.37
CA MET A 1 -0.25 -5.94 -6.19
C MET A 1 -0.71 -5.99 -7.63
N ILE A 2 -0.18 -5.10 -8.47
CA ILE A 2 -0.41 -5.12 -9.92
C ILE A 2 0.95 -5.14 -10.61
N ALA A 3 1.11 -5.98 -11.62
CA ALA A 3 2.16 -5.85 -12.63
C ALA A 3 1.46 -5.69 -13.98
N SER A 4 1.52 -4.48 -14.54
CA SER A 4 0.95 -4.18 -15.86
C SER A 4 2.01 -4.34 -16.92
N HIS A 5 1.86 -5.35 -17.77
CA HIS A 5 2.69 -5.54 -18.96
C HIS A 5 2.29 -4.55 -20.05
N GLN A 6 1.00 -4.22 -20.15
CA GLN A 6 0.49 -3.25 -21.12
C GLN A 6 1.08 -1.84 -20.92
N HIS A 7 1.22 -1.41 -19.67
CA HIS A 7 1.72 -0.08 -19.32
C HIS A 7 3.07 -0.09 -18.60
N ARG A 8 3.73 -1.25 -18.54
CA ARG A 8 5.10 -1.43 -18.04
C ARG A 8 5.33 -0.83 -16.65
N PHE A 9 4.42 -1.11 -15.71
CA PHE A 9 4.56 -0.69 -14.32
C PHE A 9 4.31 -1.84 -13.34
N ILE A 10 4.86 -1.73 -12.13
CA ILE A 10 4.58 -2.63 -11.02
C ILE A 10 4.24 -1.83 -9.77
N PHE A 11 3.02 -2.03 -9.27
CA PHE A 11 2.55 -1.43 -8.03
C PHE A 11 2.62 -2.42 -6.85
N LEU A 12 3.51 -2.15 -5.90
CA LEU A 12 3.67 -2.91 -4.67
C LEU A 12 2.84 -2.31 -3.55
N LYS A 13 1.77 -3.03 -3.19
CA LYS A 13 0.82 -2.61 -2.17
C LYS A 13 1.39 -2.80 -0.77
N THR A 14 1.74 -1.71 -0.10
CA THR A 14 2.06 -1.66 1.34
C THR A 14 0.78 -1.64 2.19
N ARG A 15 0.92 -1.88 3.51
CA ARG A 15 -0.22 -1.91 4.43
C ARG A 15 -0.55 -0.50 4.91
N LYS A 16 -1.84 -0.16 4.97
CA LYS A 16 -2.39 1.07 5.60
C LYS A 16 -2.05 2.40 4.90
N THR A 17 -1.81 2.33 3.60
CA THR A 17 -1.35 3.43 2.73
C THR A 17 -2.32 3.75 1.58
N ALA A 18 -3.61 3.43 1.73
CA ALA A 18 -4.62 3.46 0.65
C ALA A 18 -4.28 2.62 -0.59
N GLY A 19 -3.40 1.63 -0.47
CA GLY A 19 -3.06 0.76 -1.59
C GLY A 19 -4.24 -0.03 -2.18
N THR A 20 -5.36 -0.22 -1.47
CA THR A 20 -6.57 -0.79 -2.10
C THR A 20 -7.20 0.18 -3.10
N SER A 21 -7.38 1.46 -2.74
CA SER A 21 -7.97 2.47 -3.63
C SER A 21 -7.12 2.65 -4.88
N VAL A 22 -5.79 2.74 -4.72
CA VAL A 22 -4.85 2.88 -5.84
C VAL A 22 -4.87 1.65 -6.73
N GLU A 23 -4.93 0.44 -6.15
CA GLU A 23 -5.04 -0.78 -6.94
C GLU A 23 -6.35 -0.84 -7.76
N ILE A 24 -7.47 -0.38 -7.20
CA ILE A 24 -8.73 -0.30 -7.94
C ILE A 24 -8.61 0.72 -9.10
N ALA A 25 -8.06 1.91 -8.85
CA ALA A 25 -7.87 2.91 -9.88
C ALA A 25 -7.00 2.39 -11.04
N LEU A 26 -5.85 1.79 -10.72
CA LEU A 26 -4.93 1.21 -11.71
C LEU A 26 -5.56 0.04 -12.48
N SER A 27 -6.40 -0.78 -11.83
CA SER A 27 -7.05 -1.90 -12.50
C SER A 27 -7.97 -1.49 -13.67
N LYS A 28 -8.41 -0.22 -13.73
CA LYS A 28 -9.22 0.32 -14.83
C LYS A 28 -8.44 0.43 -16.14
N VAL A 29 -7.11 0.58 -16.07
CA VAL A 29 -6.23 0.73 -17.24
C VAL A 29 -5.47 -0.55 -17.57
N CYS A 30 -5.58 -1.60 -16.76
CA CYS A 30 -4.88 -2.86 -17.00
C CYS A 30 -5.36 -3.60 -18.27
N GLY A 31 -4.42 -4.29 -18.91
CA GLY A 31 -4.60 -5.17 -20.06
C GLY A 31 -4.94 -6.63 -19.71
N PRO A 32 -5.19 -7.50 -20.72
CA PRO A 32 -5.54 -8.91 -20.52
C PRO A 32 -4.42 -9.77 -19.94
N ASP A 33 -3.16 -9.42 -20.16
CA ASP A 33 -2.00 -10.20 -19.67
C ASP A 33 -1.50 -9.72 -18.32
N ASP A 34 -1.99 -8.57 -17.83
CA ASP A 34 -1.54 -7.96 -16.58
C ASP A 34 -1.86 -8.84 -15.37
N ILE A 35 -0.96 -8.86 -14.39
CA ILE A 35 -1.14 -9.58 -13.14
C ILE A 35 -1.90 -8.67 -12.17
N ILE A 36 -3.08 -9.12 -11.73
CA ILE A 36 -3.93 -8.39 -10.77
C ILE A 36 -4.30 -9.34 -9.65
N THR A 37 -3.86 -9.04 -8.43
CA THR A 37 -4.17 -9.89 -7.27
C THR A 37 -5.58 -9.64 -6.72
N GLU A 38 -6.14 -10.65 -6.08
CA GLU A 38 -7.40 -10.58 -5.33
C GLU A 38 -7.30 -9.58 -4.17
N ILE A 39 -8.36 -8.81 -3.93
CA ILE A 39 -8.59 -8.01 -2.70
C ILE A 39 -9.75 -8.61 -1.89
N SER A 40 -10.20 -7.95 -0.81
CA SER A 40 -11.30 -8.53 -0.02
C SER A 40 -12.58 -8.58 -0.87
N PRO A 41 -13.51 -9.53 -0.61
CA PRO A 41 -14.75 -9.64 -1.38
C PRO A 41 -15.55 -8.34 -1.46
N GLU A 42 -15.53 -7.51 -0.42
CA GLU A 42 -16.18 -6.20 -0.40
C GLU A 42 -15.46 -5.20 -1.31
N ASP A 43 -14.12 -5.19 -1.28
CA ASP A 43 -13.33 -4.32 -2.13
C ASP A 43 -13.42 -4.74 -3.61
N GLU A 44 -13.61 -6.03 -3.91
CA GLU A 44 -13.83 -6.50 -5.29
C GLU A 44 -15.16 -6.00 -5.88
N LYS A 45 -16.23 -5.92 -5.06
CA LYS A 45 -17.48 -5.28 -5.49
C LYS A 45 -17.26 -3.82 -5.84
N LEU A 46 -16.44 -3.11 -5.05
CA LEU A 46 -16.06 -1.73 -5.32
C LEU A 46 -15.22 -1.61 -6.60
N ARG A 47 -14.27 -2.54 -6.81
CA ARG A 47 -13.47 -2.60 -8.05
C ARG A 47 -14.37 -2.74 -9.27
N GLN A 48 -15.30 -3.70 -9.24
CA GLN A 48 -16.25 -3.93 -10.31
C GLN A 48 -17.14 -2.70 -10.57
N ALA A 49 -17.69 -2.09 -9.51
CA ALA A 49 -18.52 -0.89 -9.64
C ALA A 49 -17.76 0.32 -10.22
N ALA A 50 -16.46 0.42 -9.94
CA ALA A 50 -15.59 1.46 -10.51
C ALA A 50 -15.14 1.18 -11.95
N GLY A 51 -15.58 0.05 -12.55
CA GLY A 51 -15.15 -0.38 -13.88
C GLY A 51 -13.72 -0.94 -13.92
N GLY A 52 -13.17 -1.32 -12.76
CA GLY A 52 -11.86 -1.94 -12.66
C GLY A 52 -11.88 -3.40 -13.12
N ARG A 53 -10.79 -3.84 -13.75
CA ARG A 53 -10.60 -5.23 -14.19
C ARG A 53 -10.49 -6.18 -12.99
N ALA A 54 -11.18 -7.31 -13.04
CA ALA A 54 -11.16 -8.33 -12.00
C ALA A 54 -9.75 -8.94 -11.80
N PRO A 55 -9.49 -9.64 -10.68
CA PRO A 55 -8.26 -10.39 -10.48
C PRO A 55 -8.00 -11.36 -11.62
N GLN A 56 -6.77 -11.38 -12.14
CA GLN A 56 -6.37 -12.23 -13.26
C GLN A 56 -4.87 -12.49 -13.23
N ASN A 57 -4.45 -13.57 -13.90
CA ASN A 57 -3.04 -13.94 -14.12
C ASN A 57 -2.17 -14.00 -12.86
N PHE A 58 -2.77 -14.17 -11.68
CA PHE A 58 -2.07 -14.20 -10.39
C PHE A 58 -1.85 -15.62 -9.86
N GLN A 59 -2.34 -16.65 -10.55
CA GLN A 59 -2.24 -18.05 -10.15
C GLN A 59 -0.97 -18.71 -10.71
N SER A 60 -0.55 -19.77 -10.02
CA SER A 60 0.48 -20.69 -10.48
C SER A 60 -0.19 -22.03 -10.76
N PRO A 61 -0.02 -22.64 -11.94
CA PRO A 61 0.66 -22.14 -13.16
C PRO A 61 -0.15 -21.05 -13.90
N PRO A 62 0.46 -20.28 -14.86
CA PRO A 62 1.81 -20.40 -15.41
C PRO A 62 2.89 -19.64 -14.62
N LEU A 63 2.52 -18.83 -13.63
CA LEU A 63 3.51 -18.17 -12.78
C LEU A 63 4.33 -19.20 -11.99
N PRO A 64 5.58 -18.91 -11.62
CA PRO A 64 6.38 -19.81 -10.79
C PRO A 64 5.83 -19.94 -9.35
N ARG A 65 4.97 -19.00 -8.92
CA ARG A 65 4.17 -19.08 -7.68
C ARG A 65 2.98 -18.13 -7.75
N LYS A 66 1.98 -18.35 -6.88
CA LYS A 66 0.82 -17.45 -6.76
C LYS A 66 1.27 -16.03 -6.37
N ALA A 67 0.82 -15.02 -7.11
CA ALA A 67 0.92 -13.62 -6.72
C ALA A 67 -0.08 -13.27 -5.62
N TYR A 68 0.30 -12.42 -4.67
CA TYR A 68 -0.52 -12.12 -3.49
C TYR A 68 -0.35 -10.67 -3.02
N ASN A 69 -1.31 -10.19 -2.23
CA ASN A 69 -1.26 -8.85 -1.64
C ASN A 69 -0.09 -8.67 -0.68
N HIS A 70 0.53 -7.48 -0.67
CA HIS A 70 1.73 -7.21 0.14
C HIS A 70 2.92 -8.11 -0.21
N MET A 71 3.00 -8.62 -1.45
CA MET A 71 4.21 -9.21 -1.99
C MET A 71 5.30 -8.12 -2.08
N GLY A 72 6.47 -8.39 -1.49
CA GLY A 72 7.59 -7.44 -1.46
C GLY A 72 8.49 -7.52 -2.69
N ALA A 73 9.30 -6.49 -2.91
CA ALA A 73 10.16 -6.27 -4.09
C ALA A 73 10.93 -7.50 -4.53
N LYS A 74 11.64 -8.18 -3.61
CA LYS A 74 12.37 -9.41 -3.95
C LYS A 74 11.43 -10.48 -4.51
N ALA A 75 10.31 -10.73 -3.84
CA ALA A 75 9.35 -11.72 -4.28
C ALA A 75 8.63 -11.29 -5.56
N THR A 76 8.41 -10.00 -5.80
CA THR A 76 7.85 -9.55 -7.08
C THR A 76 8.87 -9.72 -8.22
N ARG A 77 10.13 -9.34 -8.01
CA ARG A 77 11.24 -9.52 -8.97
C ARG A 77 11.46 -10.97 -9.35
N ASP A 78 11.50 -11.87 -8.36
CA ASP A 78 11.63 -13.31 -8.60
C ASP A 78 10.39 -13.90 -9.30
N LEU A 79 9.22 -13.23 -9.24
CA LEU A 79 7.97 -13.68 -9.87
C LEU A 79 7.90 -13.27 -11.35
N VAL A 80 8.14 -12.00 -11.64
CA VAL A 80 8.01 -11.43 -12.99
C VAL A 80 9.27 -11.56 -13.83
N GLY A 81 10.40 -11.88 -13.19
CA GLY A 81 11.73 -11.91 -13.81
C GLY A 81 12.50 -10.61 -13.56
N ALA A 82 13.83 -10.73 -13.47
CA ALA A 82 14.72 -9.58 -13.24
C ALA A 82 14.62 -8.56 -14.38
N GLU A 83 14.64 -9.01 -15.63
CA GLU A 83 14.55 -8.12 -16.80
C GLU A 83 13.27 -7.29 -16.79
N VAL A 84 12.11 -7.92 -16.56
CA VAL A 84 10.82 -7.22 -16.47
C VAL A 84 10.80 -6.25 -15.29
N PHE A 85 11.26 -6.69 -14.12
CA PHE A 85 11.23 -5.84 -12.93
C PHE A 85 12.13 -4.61 -13.05
N ASP A 86 13.32 -4.79 -13.63
CA ASP A 86 14.33 -3.73 -13.76
C ASP A 86 14.00 -2.78 -14.94
N ASP A 87 13.11 -3.19 -15.86
CA ASP A 87 12.67 -2.44 -17.05
C ASP A 87 11.31 -1.71 -16.86
N TYR A 88 10.52 -2.09 -15.85
CA TYR A 88 9.21 -1.51 -15.56
C TYR A 88 9.33 -0.42 -14.50
N PHE A 89 8.47 0.59 -14.56
CA PHE A 89 8.37 1.59 -13.49
C PHE A 89 7.74 0.96 -12.24
N THR A 90 8.50 0.88 -11.17
CA THR A 90 8.12 0.21 -9.92
C THR A 90 7.82 1.24 -8.84
N PHE A 91 6.66 1.10 -8.19
CA PHE A 91 6.30 2.03 -7.12
C PHE A 91 5.47 1.42 -6.00
N ALA A 92 5.54 2.07 -4.84
CA ALA A 92 4.74 1.78 -3.66
C ALA A 92 4.26 3.09 -3.02
N ILE A 93 3.56 2.99 -1.90
CA ILE A 93 3.14 4.14 -1.10
C ILE A 93 3.67 3.95 0.32
N GLU A 94 4.12 5.02 0.96
CA GLU A 94 4.38 5.06 2.39
C GLU A 94 3.51 6.14 3.04
N ARG A 95 3.19 5.94 4.31
CA ARG A 95 2.39 6.89 5.09
C ARG A 95 3.15 7.29 6.33
N ASN A 96 2.91 8.50 6.81
CA ASN A 96 3.35 8.97 8.10
C ASN A 96 3.10 7.87 9.16
N PRO A 97 4.15 7.39 9.84
CA PRO A 97 4.04 6.24 10.74
C PRO A 97 2.98 6.38 11.83
N TRP A 98 2.85 7.57 12.42
CA TRP A 98 1.87 7.83 13.47
C TRP A 98 0.43 7.75 12.92
N ASP A 99 0.18 8.34 11.75
CA ASP A 99 -1.13 8.24 11.09
C ASP A 99 -1.41 6.81 10.56
N ALA A 100 -0.39 6.06 10.14
CA ALA A 100 -0.51 4.67 9.72
C ALA A 100 -0.91 3.74 10.89
N VAL A 101 -0.34 3.96 12.08
CA VAL A 101 -0.67 3.23 13.31
C VAL A 101 -2.12 3.51 13.74
N VAL A 102 -2.56 4.77 13.72
CA VAL A 102 -3.98 5.12 13.99
C VAL A 102 -4.91 4.48 12.96
N SER A 103 -4.52 4.45 11.69
CA SER A 103 -5.30 3.76 10.65
C SER A 103 -5.40 2.25 10.89
N LEU A 104 -4.34 1.62 11.43
CA LEU A 104 -4.34 0.21 11.77
C LEU A 104 -5.22 -0.07 12.99
N TYR A 105 -5.13 0.75 14.02
CA TYR A 105 -5.94 0.67 15.24
C TYR A 105 -7.43 0.59 14.92
N PHE A 106 -7.95 1.59 14.23
CA PHE A 106 -9.36 1.64 13.89
C PHE A 106 -9.80 0.53 12.94
N TRP A 107 -8.94 0.13 11.99
CA TRP A 107 -9.25 -0.99 11.11
C TRP A 107 -9.31 -2.33 11.86
N LYS A 108 -8.41 -2.54 12.83
CA LYS A 108 -8.36 -3.78 13.61
C LYS A 108 -9.57 -3.92 14.52
N TYR A 109 -10.06 -2.82 15.08
CA TYR A 109 -11.15 -2.83 16.06
C TYR A 109 -12.49 -2.31 15.49
N LYS A 110 -12.61 -2.17 14.17
CA LYS A 110 -13.83 -1.67 13.48
C LYS A 110 -15.12 -2.43 13.82
N ASP A 111 -15.00 -3.72 14.17
CA ASP A 111 -16.13 -4.60 14.48
C ASP A 111 -16.28 -4.81 16.01
N ARG A 112 -15.53 -4.06 16.85
CA ARG A 112 -15.65 -4.13 18.31
C ARG A 112 -16.59 -3.04 18.83
N PRO A 113 -17.43 -3.34 19.84
CA PRO A 113 -18.31 -2.34 20.45
C PRO A 113 -17.52 -1.27 21.21
N GLU A 114 -16.41 -1.67 21.83
CA GLU A 114 -15.53 -0.78 22.60
C GLU A 114 -14.10 -0.89 22.08
N LEU A 115 -13.46 0.27 21.93
CA LEU A 115 -12.08 0.35 21.47
C LEU A 115 -11.12 0.21 22.67
N PRO A 116 -10.08 -0.63 22.56
CA PRO A 116 -9.04 -0.70 23.60
C PRO A 116 -8.32 0.64 23.74
N ASP A 117 -7.77 0.91 24.92
CA ASP A 117 -6.91 2.08 25.10
C ASP A 117 -5.78 2.15 24.04
N PHE A 118 -5.62 3.34 23.45
CA PHE A 118 -4.68 3.52 22.34
C PHE A 118 -3.23 3.39 22.79
N GLU A 119 -2.88 3.87 23.98
CA GLU A 119 -1.51 3.74 24.49
C GLU A 119 -1.13 2.27 24.70
N THR A 120 -2.05 1.47 25.21
CA THR A 120 -1.90 0.02 25.35
C THR A 120 -1.74 -0.65 23.98
N TYR A 121 -2.56 -0.28 23.00
CA TYR A 121 -2.49 -0.81 21.64
C TYR A 121 -1.14 -0.56 20.96
N VAL A 122 -0.55 0.62 21.14
CA VAL A 122 0.75 1.00 20.52
C VAL A 122 1.91 0.09 21.00
N ARG A 123 1.73 -0.62 22.12
CA ARG A 123 2.71 -1.59 22.65
C ARG A 123 2.59 -2.98 22.03
N GLU A 124 1.56 -3.26 21.24
CA GLU A 124 1.36 -4.56 20.63
C GLU A 124 2.33 -4.85 19.46
N VAL A 125 2.64 -6.13 19.25
CA VAL A 125 3.53 -6.62 18.16
C VAL A 125 3.06 -6.22 16.75
N TRP A 126 1.78 -5.94 16.57
CA TRP A 126 1.21 -5.55 15.27
C TRP A 126 1.79 -4.24 14.74
N ILE A 127 2.24 -3.35 15.64
CA ILE A 127 2.91 -2.10 15.26
C ILE A 127 4.26 -2.39 14.60
N GLU A 128 5.03 -3.33 15.14
CA GLU A 128 6.29 -3.78 14.56
C GLU A 128 6.07 -4.50 13.22
N GLN A 129 4.98 -5.26 13.09
CA GLN A 129 4.59 -5.86 11.81
C GLN A 129 4.22 -4.82 10.75
N LEU A 130 3.62 -3.69 11.15
CA LEU A 130 3.34 -2.58 10.23
C LEU A 130 4.62 -1.87 9.79
N ALA A 131 5.56 -1.63 10.72
CA ALA A 131 6.87 -1.05 10.41
C ALA A 131 7.69 -1.88 9.40
N ASN A 132 7.39 -3.17 9.27
CA ASN A 132 7.96 -4.03 8.24
C ASN A 132 7.47 -3.72 6.81
N ASN A 133 6.56 -2.76 6.59
CA ASN A 133 6.25 -2.21 5.26
C ASN A 133 7.52 -1.85 4.49
N ARG A 134 8.55 -1.35 5.19
CA ARG A 134 9.85 -1.01 4.59
C ARG A 134 10.55 -2.13 3.85
N ARG A 135 10.25 -3.39 4.21
CA ARG A 135 10.79 -4.58 3.54
C ARG A 135 10.11 -4.85 2.21
N LEU A 136 8.94 -4.26 1.96
CA LEU A 136 8.18 -4.47 0.72
C LEU A 136 8.77 -3.69 -0.45
N TYR A 137 9.46 -2.58 -0.21
CA TYR A 137 10.11 -1.75 -1.23
C TYR A 137 11.64 -1.74 -1.13
N ARG A 138 12.22 -2.66 -0.35
CA ARG A 138 13.69 -2.82 -0.21
C ARG A 138 14.15 -4.23 -0.53
N ILE A 139 15.32 -4.35 -1.14
CA ILE A 139 16.03 -5.61 -1.36
C ILE A 139 17.39 -5.50 -0.67
N ARG A 140 17.69 -6.44 0.24
CA ARG A 140 18.94 -6.43 1.04
C ARG A 140 19.18 -5.07 1.73
N GLY A 141 18.12 -4.47 2.25
CA GLY A 141 18.15 -3.18 2.97
C GLY A 141 18.19 -1.92 2.09
N LYS A 142 18.42 -2.04 0.78
CA LYS A 142 18.47 -0.90 -0.15
C LYS A 142 17.12 -0.66 -0.80
N MET A 143 16.80 0.61 -1.08
CA MET A 143 15.62 0.97 -1.89
C MET A 143 15.68 0.22 -3.23
N ALA A 144 14.59 -0.46 -3.57
CA ALA A 144 14.53 -1.33 -4.74
C ALA A 144 13.43 -0.93 -5.75
N LEU A 145 12.68 0.13 -5.44
CA LEU A 145 11.66 0.66 -6.34
C LEU A 145 12.11 2.02 -6.88
N ASP A 146 11.60 2.40 -8.04
CA ASP A 146 11.86 3.70 -8.66
C ASP A 146 11.25 4.83 -7.84
N ARG A 147 10.07 4.59 -7.25
CA ARG A 147 9.38 5.59 -6.44
C ARG A 147 8.61 5.00 -5.26
N VAL A 148 8.60 5.71 -4.14
CA VAL A 148 7.68 5.46 -3.02
C VAL A 148 6.91 6.74 -2.76
N LEU A 149 5.61 6.72 -3.09
CA LEU A 149 4.74 7.89 -3.00
C LEU A 149 4.40 8.20 -1.54
N ARG A 150 4.24 9.48 -1.21
CA ARG A 150 3.72 9.88 0.10
C ARG A 150 2.20 9.86 0.12
N TYR A 151 1.63 9.13 1.09
CA TYR A 151 0.19 9.10 1.32
C TYR A 151 -0.41 10.49 1.50
N GLU A 152 0.33 11.39 2.16
CA GLU A 152 -0.10 12.76 2.45
C GLU A 152 -0.23 13.62 1.19
N ARG A 153 0.42 13.21 0.10
CA ARG A 153 0.40 13.86 -1.21
C ARG A 153 -0.14 12.93 -2.29
N LEU A 154 -0.88 11.88 -1.90
CA LEU A 154 -1.22 10.78 -2.79
C LEU A 154 -1.91 11.24 -4.08
N ASP A 155 -2.86 12.18 -3.97
CA ASP A 155 -3.58 12.68 -5.14
C ASP A 155 -2.67 13.40 -6.14
N ALA A 156 -1.67 14.15 -5.66
CA ALA A 156 -0.72 14.84 -6.53
C ALA A 156 0.32 13.86 -7.10
N GLU A 157 0.92 13.04 -6.23
CA GLU A 157 1.98 12.12 -6.66
C GLU A 157 1.46 10.98 -7.54
N LEU A 158 0.20 10.57 -7.39
CA LEU A 158 -0.41 9.59 -8.27
C LEU A 158 -0.72 10.17 -9.65
N ARG A 159 -1.06 11.47 -9.76
CA ARG A 159 -1.19 12.15 -11.06
C ARG A 159 0.16 12.20 -11.77
N GLU A 160 1.24 12.50 -11.05
CA GLU A 160 2.59 12.47 -11.61
C GLU A 160 2.97 11.07 -12.12
N VAL A 161 2.59 10.00 -11.41
CA VAL A 161 2.77 8.62 -11.89
C VAL A 161 1.93 8.35 -13.15
N TRP A 162 0.69 8.82 -13.18
CA TRP A 162 -0.21 8.69 -14.33
C TRP A 162 0.37 9.35 -15.59
N GLU A 163 0.87 10.57 -15.44
CA GLU A 163 1.52 11.35 -16.50
C GLU A 163 2.83 10.70 -16.95
N HIS A 164 3.68 10.28 -16.01
CA HIS A 164 4.95 9.61 -16.29
C HIS A 164 4.76 8.34 -17.14
N LEU A 165 3.71 7.56 -16.84
CA LEU A 165 3.38 6.32 -17.52
C LEU A 165 2.54 6.53 -18.80
N GLY A 166 2.07 7.75 -19.07
CA GLY A 166 1.15 8.04 -20.16
C GLY A 166 -0.16 7.24 -20.06
N LEU A 167 -0.65 7.00 -18.82
CA LEU A 167 -1.87 6.25 -18.60
C LEU A 167 -3.09 7.04 -19.11
N PRO A 168 -4.10 6.37 -19.69
CA PRO A 168 -5.29 7.06 -20.18
C PRO A 168 -6.10 7.66 -19.02
N GLY A 169 -6.67 8.85 -19.26
CA GLY A 169 -7.51 9.55 -18.28
C GLY A 169 -6.74 10.10 -17.08
N GLU A 170 -7.42 10.20 -15.94
CA GLU A 170 -6.86 10.66 -14.67
C GLU A 170 -7.07 9.62 -13.56
N PRO A 171 -6.24 9.63 -12.50
CA PRO A 171 -6.46 8.77 -11.34
C PRO A 171 -7.80 9.06 -10.67
N ASP A 172 -8.68 8.07 -10.68
CA ASP A 172 -9.97 8.10 -9.99
C ASP A 172 -9.93 7.13 -8.80
N LEU A 173 -9.69 7.68 -7.60
CA LEU A 173 -9.54 6.90 -6.38
C LEU A 173 -10.90 6.70 -5.70
N PRO A 174 -11.47 5.48 -5.73
CA PRO A 174 -12.65 5.22 -4.93
C PRO A 174 -12.28 5.29 -3.44
N ARG A 175 -13.20 5.79 -2.61
CA ARG A 175 -13.05 5.84 -1.14
C ARG A 175 -13.20 4.44 -0.51
N ALA A 176 -12.31 3.52 -0.84
CA ALA A 176 -12.23 2.21 -0.20
C ALA A 176 -11.88 2.40 1.29
N LYS A 177 -12.70 1.87 2.18
CA LYS A 177 -12.48 1.89 3.65
C LYS A 177 -12.36 3.30 4.25
N GLY A 178 -12.96 4.31 3.60
CA GLY A 178 -12.89 5.72 4.02
C GLY A 178 -13.58 6.04 5.34
N ASN A 179 -14.54 5.22 5.78
CA ASN A 179 -15.34 5.45 6.99
C ASN A 179 -14.84 4.67 8.22
N ALA A 180 -13.64 4.08 8.15
CA ALA A 180 -13.15 3.21 9.22
C ALA A 180 -12.73 3.97 10.50
N ARG A 181 -12.56 5.30 10.44
CA ARG A 181 -12.09 6.12 11.58
C ARG A 181 -13.05 7.30 11.85
N PRO A 182 -13.24 7.70 13.13
CA PRO A 182 -13.90 8.96 13.48
C PRO A 182 -13.18 10.19 12.90
N ALA A 183 -13.90 11.31 12.84
CA ALA A 183 -13.31 12.62 12.55
C ALA A 183 -12.37 13.04 13.70
N GLY A 184 -11.22 13.62 13.35
CA GLY A 184 -10.19 14.06 14.30
C GLY A 184 -8.77 13.91 13.75
N HIS A 185 -7.84 14.70 14.29
CA HIS A 185 -6.43 14.62 13.89
C HIS A 185 -5.75 13.45 14.61
N TYR A 186 -4.94 12.65 13.90
CA TYR A 186 -4.34 11.43 14.47
C TYR A 186 -3.47 11.72 15.71
N ARG A 187 -2.89 12.92 15.79
CA ARG A 187 -2.06 13.37 16.92
C ARG A 187 -2.80 13.40 18.25
N GLU A 188 -4.12 13.59 18.23
CA GLU A 188 -4.95 13.72 19.44
C GLU A 188 -5.00 12.41 20.25
N LEU A 189 -4.71 11.26 19.64
CA LEU A 189 -4.68 9.97 20.31
C LEU A 189 -3.34 9.68 21.01
N TYR A 190 -2.30 10.44 20.71
CA TYR A 190 -0.95 10.13 21.19
C TYR A 190 -0.62 10.84 22.51
N THR A 191 -0.15 10.04 23.46
CA THR A 191 0.65 10.50 24.59
C THR A 191 2.13 10.65 24.18
N PRO A 192 2.96 11.41 24.93
CA PRO A 192 4.40 11.48 24.64
C PRO A 192 5.07 10.09 24.57
N ALA A 193 4.67 9.16 25.45
CA ALA A 193 5.21 7.81 25.48
C ALA A 193 4.84 6.98 24.23
N SER A 194 3.57 7.02 23.81
CA SER A 194 3.13 6.31 22.60
C SER A 194 3.70 6.93 21.32
N ARG A 195 3.88 8.27 21.28
CA ARG A 195 4.57 8.95 20.18
C ARG A 195 6.01 8.47 20.03
N GLU A 196 6.75 8.42 21.14
CA GLU A 196 8.15 7.99 21.16
C GLU A 196 8.31 6.51 20.79
N ARG A 197 7.38 5.66 21.26
CA ARG A 197 7.36 4.25 20.87
C ARG A 197 7.23 4.08 19.35
N VAL A 198 6.33 4.83 18.70
CA VAL A 198 6.21 4.79 17.24
C VAL A 198 7.47 5.35 16.57
N ALA A 199 8.05 6.44 17.10
CA ALA A 199 9.31 6.99 16.58
C ALA A 199 10.43 5.94 16.58
N THR A 200 10.58 5.20 17.68
CA THR A 200 11.58 4.13 17.82
C THR A 200 11.31 2.97 16.85
N VAL A 201 10.07 2.47 16.79
CA VAL A 201 9.74 1.29 15.97
C VAL A 201 9.84 1.58 14.47
N PHE A 202 9.56 2.83 14.05
CA PHE A 202 9.59 3.25 12.66
C PHE A 202 10.81 4.10 12.30
N ALA A 203 11.87 4.11 13.12
CA ALA A 203 13.05 4.96 12.94
C ALA A 203 13.58 4.95 11.50
N ASP A 204 13.80 3.77 10.92
CA ASP A 204 14.31 3.63 9.55
C ASP A 204 13.38 4.23 8.48
N THR A 205 12.06 4.14 8.68
CA THR A 205 11.08 4.76 7.76
C THR A 205 11.03 6.28 7.97
N ILE A 206 11.10 6.73 9.22
CA ILE A 206 11.12 8.14 9.58
C ILE A 206 12.33 8.83 8.97
N GLU A 207 13.51 8.26 9.14
CA GLU A 207 14.77 8.77 8.58
C GLU A 207 14.72 8.77 7.05
N ALA A 208 14.32 7.65 6.43
CA ALA A 208 14.31 7.52 4.97
C ALA A 208 13.37 8.50 4.26
N PHE A 209 12.29 8.91 4.92
CA PHE A 209 11.27 9.79 4.35
C PHE A 209 11.15 11.13 5.08
N GLY A 210 12.04 11.46 6.02
CA GLY A 210 11.97 12.71 6.79
C GLY A 210 10.58 12.96 7.38
N TYR A 211 9.98 11.95 7.99
CA TYR A 211 8.67 12.11 8.64
C TYR A 211 8.82 12.79 9.99
N GLU A 212 7.86 13.65 10.31
CA GLU A 212 7.76 14.30 11.60
C GLU A 212 6.38 14.03 12.21
N PHE A 213 6.32 14.05 13.55
CA PHE A 213 5.07 13.88 14.27
C PHE A 213 4.19 15.09 14.05
#